data_AF-A0A9X6QV71-F1
#
_entry.id   AF-A0A9X6QV71-F1
#
_cell.length_a   1.000
_cell.length_b   1.000
_cell.length_c   1.000
_cell.angle_alpha   90.00
_cell.angle_beta   90.00
_cell.angle_gamma   90.00
#
_symmetry.space_group_name_H-M   'P 1'
#
loop_
_entity.id
_entity.type
_entity.pdbx_description
1 polymer ?
#
loop_
_entity_poly.entity_id
_entity_poly.type
_entity_poly.pdbx_seq_one_letter_code
_entity_poly.pdbx_strand_id
1 'polypeptide(L)' 'MYKNLFIARKEQRMTQEAIANLIHIAPRTYFAKEHGKSDFTLKEAQKLAKYFKTTVDELFAK' A
#
# COMPACT_ATOMS: atom_id res chain seq x y z
N MET A 1 -0.72 -3.89 10.78
CA MET A 1 -1.43 -3.92 9.48
C MET A 1 -2.02 -2.55 9.20
N TYR A 2 -1.75 -1.99 8.03
CA TYR A 2 -2.30 -0.70 7.60
C TYR A 2 -3.73 -0.91 7.08
N LYS A 3 -4.72 -0.61 7.94
CA LYS A 3 -6.14 -0.88 7.66
C LYS A 3 -6.67 -0.09 6.48
N ASN A 4 -6.36 1.20 6.42
CA ASN A 4 -6.85 2.09 5.36
C ASN A 4 -6.27 1.67 3.99
N LEU A 5 -4.98 1.34 3.93
CA LEU A 5 -4.36 0.76 2.73
C LEU A 5 -5.03 -0.55 2.29
N PHE A 6 -5.32 -1.45 3.22
CA PHE A 6 -6.00 -2.70 2.91
C PHE A 6 -7.41 -2.46 2.33
N ILE A 7 -8.17 -1.56 2.94
CA ILE A 7 -9.52 -1.19 2.49
C ILE A 7 -9.45 -0.60 1.08
N ALA A 8 -8.63 0.42 0.87
CA ALA A 8 -8.47 1.09 -0.44
C ALA A 8 -8.09 0.10 -1.55
N ARG A 9 -7.19 -0.85 -1.26
CA ARG A 9 -6.81 -1.91 -2.21
C ARG A 9 -7.98 -2.83 -2.54
N LYS A 10 -8.76 -3.23 -1.54
CA LYS A 10 -9.89 -4.16 -1.70
C LYS A 10 -11.08 -3.52 -2.40
N GLU A 11 -11.37 -2.25 -2.13
CA GLU A 11 -12.40 -1.48 -2.83
C GLU A 11 -12.12 -1.39 -4.34
N GLN A 12 -10.85 -1.29 -4.73
CA GLN A 12 -10.42 -1.32 -6.13
C GLN A 12 -10.21 -2.73 -6.70
N ARG A 13 -10.59 -3.79 -5.96
CA ARG A 13 -10.42 -5.21 -6.34
C ARG A 13 -8.98 -5.58 -6.72
N MET A 14 -7.98 -4.90 -6.15
CA MET A 14 -6.58 -5.15 -6.45
C MET A 14 -6.02 -6.34 -5.68
N THR A 15 -5.27 -7.19 -6.39
CA THR A 15 -4.45 -8.24 -5.78
C THR A 15 -3.20 -7.62 -5.14
N GLN A 16 -2.57 -8.36 -4.22
CA GLN A 16 -1.29 -7.95 -3.64
C GLN A 16 -0.17 -7.90 -4.70
N GLU A 17 -0.27 -8.72 -5.74
CA GLU A 17 0.65 -8.69 -6.88
C GLU A 17 0.49 -7.42 -7.72
N ALA A 18 -0.75 -7.05 -8.06
CA ALA A 18 -1.02 -5.86 -8.86
C ALA A 18 -0.50 -4.58 -8.19
N ILE A 19 -0.72 -4.44 -6.89
CA ILE A 19 -0.25 -3.27 -6.14
C ILE A 19 1.26 -3.30 -5.88
N ALA A 20 1.87 -4.48 -5.73
CA ALA A 20 3.31 -4.61 -5.63
C ALA A 20 3.99 -4.18 -6.94
N ASN A 21 3.42 -4.56 -8.08
CA ASN A 21 3.88 -4.14 -9.41
C ASN A 21 3.76 -2.62 -9.60
N LEU A 22 2.69 -1.99 -9.10
CA LEU A 22 2.49 -0.53 -9.13
C LEU A 22 3.65 0.25 -8.48
N ILE A 23 4.20 -0.27 -7.39
CA ILE A 23 5.32 0.36 -6.66
C ILE A 23 6.67 -0.30 -6.93
N HIS A 24 6.74 -1.23 -7.89
CA HIS A 24 7.94 -1.97 -8.30
C HIS A 24 8.64 -2.73 -7.15
N ILE A 25 7.87 -3.45 -6.35
CA ILE A 25 8.41 -4.36 -5.32
C ILE A 25 7.88 -5.78 -5.51
N ALA A 26 8.53 -6.76 -4.88
CA ALA A 26 8.02 -8.13 -4.88
C ALA A 26 6.70 -8.25 -4.10
N PRO A 27 5.74 -9.09 -4.53
CA PRO A 27 4.46 -9.28 -3.85
C PRO A 27 4.60 -9.68 -2.37
N ARG A 28 5.60 -10.51 -2.06
CA ARG A 28 5.93 -10.91 -0.68
C ARG A 28 6.38 -9.73 0.18
N THR A 29 7.12 -8.78 -0.41
CA THR A 29 7.53 -7.54 0.26
C THR A 29 6.33 -6.66 0.52
N TYR A 30 5.42 -6.50 -0.45
CA TYR A 30 4.17 -5.77 -0.24
C TYR A 30 3.35 -6.40 0.90
N PHE A 31 3.17 -7.72 0.90
CA PHE A 31 2.46 -8.44 1.97
C PHE A 31 3.04 -8.12 3.35
N ALA A 32 4.38 -8.22 3.49
CA ALA A 32 5.05 -7.93 4.75
C ALA A 32 4.82 -6.47 5.19
N LYS A 33 4.93 -5.52 4.25
CA LYS A 33 4.71 -4.10 4.52
C LYS A 33 3.26 -3.79 4.91
N GLU A 34 2.27 -4.29 4.15
CA GLU A 34 0.84 -4.11 4.44
C GLU A 34 0.46 -4.65 5.83
N HIS A 35 1.09 -5.74 6.26
CA HIS A 35 0.87 -6.32 7.59
C HIS A 35 1.63 -5.60 8.72
N GLY A 36 2.54 -4.68 8.40
CA GLY A 36 3.38 -3.97 9.37
C GLY A 36 4.59 -4.79 9.84
N LYS A 37 5.04 -5.77 9.06
CA LYS A 37 6.30 -6.51 9.30
C LYS A 37 7.52 -5.76 8.79
N SER A 38 7.32 -4.76 7.93
CA SER A 38 8.33 -3.86 7.41
C SER A 38 7.68 -2.54 6.99
N ASP A 39 8.46 -1.46 6.91
CA ASP A 39 7.92 -0.14 6.59
C ASP A 39 7.91 0.13 5.10
N PHE A 40 6.92 0.91 4.64
CA PHE A 40 6.95 1.51 3.31
C PHE A 40 7.98 2.64 3.25
N THR A 41 8.69 2.75 2.13
CA THR A 41 9.52 3.95 1.90
C THR A 41 8.61 5.14 1.58
N LEU A 42 9.09 6.37 1.81
CA LEU A 42 8.33 7.57 1.48
C LEU A 42 7.91 7.61 0.01
N LYS A 43 8.79 7.16 -0.90
CA LYS A 43 8.50 7.07 -2.34
C LYS A 43 7.39 6.08 -2.66
N GLU A 44 7.37 4.91 -2.02
CA GLU A 44 6.30 3.93 -2.17
C GLU A 44 4.98 4.49 -1.63
N ALA A 45 5.00 5.08 -0.44
CA ALA A 45 3.83 5.66 0.20
C ALA A 45 3.20 6.78 -0.64
N GLN A 46 4.03 7.68 -1.20
CA GLN A 46 3.57 8.75 -2.10
C GLN A 46 2.93 8.20 -3.38
N LYS A 47 3.50 7.14 -3.98
CA LYS A 47 2.90 6.49 -5.16
C LYS A 47 1.54 5.89 -4.84
N LEU A 48 1.41 5.21 -3.71
CA LEU A 48 0.15 4.61 -3.27
C LEU A 48 -0.91 5.68 -2.99
N ALA A 49 -0.56 6.74 -2.25
CA ALA A 49 -1.44 7.86 -1.96
C ALA A 49 -1.95 8.53 -3.25
N LYS A 50 -1.06 8.78 -4.22
CA LYS A 50 -1.43 9.32 -5.53
C LYS A 50 -2.38 8.40 -6.30
N TYR A 51 -2.11 7.09 -6.29
CA TYR A 51 -2.95 6.11 -6.98
C TYR A 51 -4.35 6.00 -6.35
N PHE A 52 -4.43 5.99 -5.02
CA PHE A 52 -5.69 5.93 -4.28
C PHE A 52 -6.40 7.29 -4.13
N LYS A 53 -5.84 8.38 -4.69
CA LYS A 53 -6.38 9.75 -4.61
C LYS A 53 -6.64 10.20 -3.17
N THR A 54 -5.72 9.87 -2.27
CA THR A 54 -5.75 10.23 -0.84
C THR A 54 -4.39 10.77 -0.42
N THR A 55 -4.23 11.18 0.83
CA THR A 55 -2.95 11.62 1.39
C THR A 55 -2.16 10.44 1.99
N VAL A 56 -0.84 10.61 2.17
CA VAL A 56 -0.01 9.61 2.85
C VAL A 56 -0.48 9.43 4.30
N ASP A 57 -0.79 10.52 5.00
CA ASP A 57 -1.25 10.49 6.38
C ASP A 57 -2.57 9.71 6.54
N GLU A 58 -3.55 9.93 5.67
CA GLU A 58 -4.81 9.16 5.68
C GLU A 58 -4.59 7.68 5.37
N LEU A 59 -3.77 7.37 4.36
CA LEU A 59 -3.56 5.99 3.91
C LEU A 59 -2.81 5.13 4.93
N PHE A 60 -1.93 5.75 5.72
CA PHE A 60 -1.06 5.10 6.70
C PHE A 60 -1.41 5.46 8.16
N ALA A 61 -2.56 6.08 8.40
CA ALA A 61 -3.08 6.32 9.74
C ALA A 61 -3.21 5.00 10.53
N LYS A 62 -2.99 5.06 11.84
CA LYS A 62 -3.06 3.89 12.74
C LYS A 62 -4.50 3.53 13.12
#